data_AF-A0A1V5Q9U3-F1
#
_entry.id   AF-A0A1V5Q9U3-F1
#
_cell.length_a   1.000
_cell.length_b   1.000
_cell.length_c   1.000
_cell.angle_alpha   90.00
_cell.angle_beta   90.00
_cell.angle_gamma   90.00
#
_symmetry.space_group_name_H-M   'P 1'
#
loop_
_entity.id
_entity.type
_entity.pdbx_description
1 polymer ?
#
loop_
_entity_poly.entity_id
_entity_poly.type
_entity_poly.pdbx_seq_one_letter_code
_entity_poly.pdbx_strand_id
1 'polypeptide(L)'
;MRLEHLRIHARNLVFLLSLFALPARGQAPVVDGVLDADFYGTARSVQDTPTSFGDATNGHIRFAVGGSELDAAYARVSDGTLFLFLAGNLETHGQGLQWPAGNGNRFDIFVDSIPGGQNSLRGDNADVDGNGLNRMGHLDPANDGLKFDSGIEHDFFLTFNNFTVIQDFGPGIGQREIWRGQLSYASLPTGGGGTGVVIGTAADAWPGSYPDSFTLSQGVRLGFRNSNTNGVTGTGAPSPGAAGAPNVTTGLELAIPLALLDDADGALNAEIHITAFVNDSVHGYLSNQTLGPMGQAPGGYGNLGEPRVFDFSQSYSPGAQYFTVENPFPSTRLILPLTFLADGSASNRWIGEVGATYLLQYTTNLVTGPWTNVGNIVTAEAPVVSFVDTNTTALQLYYRTARLP
;
A
#
# COMPACT_ATOMS: atom_id res chain seq x y z
N MET A 1 -2.84 -29.08 70.86
CA MET A 1 -2.26 -30.09 69.94
C MET A 1 -3.29 -30.30 68.84
N ARG A 2 -3.14 -29.93 67.56
CA ARG A 2 -2.04 -29.39 66.75
C ARG A 2 -2.63 -28.35 65.77
N LEU A 3 -1.96 -27.20 65.63
CA LEU A 3 -1.98 -26.42 64.38
C LEU A 3 -1.11 -27.16 63.37
N GLU A 4 -1.57 -27.31 62.13
CA GLU A 4 -0.72 -27.76 61.03
C GLU A 4 -0.32 -26.55 60.18
N HIS A 5 0.93 -26.12 60.34
CA HIS A 5 1.60 -25.16 59.47
C HIS A 5 2.07 -25.87 58.20
N LEU A 6 1.55 -25.44 57.05
CA LEU A 6 2.09 -25.80 55.74
C LEU A 6 3.38 -24.99 55.50
N ARG A 7 4.55 -25.61 55.74
CA ARG A 7 5.87 -25.07 55.39
C ARG A 7 6.15 -25.31 53.91
N ILE A 8 5.96 -24.30 53.07
CA ILE A 8 6.51 -24.30 51.71
C ILE A 8 8.03 -24.12 51.82
N HIS A 9 8.78 -25.15 51.41
CA HIS A 9 10.23 -25.08 51.30
C HIS A 9 10.59 -24.31 50.03
N ALA A 10 11.32 -23.20 50.16
CA ALA A 10 11.96 -22.54 49.04
C ALA A 10 12.99 -23.49 48.41
N ARG A 11 12.64 -24.08 47.26
CA ARG A 11 13.63 -24.69 46.37
C ARG A 11 14.19 -23.58 45.50
N ASN A 12 15.52 -23.43 45.55
CA ASN A 12 16.29 -22.57 44.67
C ASN A 12 15.96 -22.90 43.21
N LEU A 13 15.11 -22.09 42.58
CA LEU A 13 14.90 -22.11 41.15
C LEU A 13 16.00 -21.24 40.52
N VAL A 14 17.03 -21.89 40.00
CA VAL A 14 18.01 -21.23 39.12
C VAL A 14 17.26 -20.88 37.84
N PHE A 15 16.87 -19.62 37.69
CA PHE A 15 16.38 -19.10 36.41
C PHE A 15 17.57 -19.09 35.44
N LEU A 16 17.56 -20.02 34.49
CA LEU A 16 18.35 -19.89 33.28
C LEU A 16 17.82 -18.64 32.55
N LEU A 17 18.57 -17.54 32.59
CA LEU A 17 18.31 -16.37 31.76
C LEU A 17 18.69 -16.75 30.33
N SER A 18 17.77 -17.37 29.59
CA SER A 18 17.88 -17.46 28.15
C SER A 18 17.79 -16.04 27.60
N LEU A 19 18.93 -15.47 27.22
CA LEU A 19 18.97 -14.30 26.34
C LEU A 19 18.25 -14.71 25.04
N PHE A 20 16.95 -14.46 24.96
CA PHE A 20 16.30 -14.37 23.67
C PHE A 20 16.95 -13.18 22.98
N ALA A 21 17.65 -13.44 21.87
CA ALA A 21 18.01 -12.37 20.95
C ALA A 21 16.68 -11.71 20.56
N LEU A 22 16.44 -10.49 21.07
CA LEU A 22 15.37 -9.66 20.59
C LEU A 22 15.58 -9.55 19.07
N PRO A 23 14.58 -9.85 18.22
CA PRO A 23 14.71 -9.50 16.82
C PRO A 23 15.04 -8.01 16.77
N ALA A 24 16.13 -7.68 16.07
CA ALA A 24 16.46 -6.28 15.82
C ALA A 24 15.20 -5.61 15.27
N ARG A 25 14.81 -4.47 15.86
CA ARG A 25 13.74 -3.64 15.28
C ARG A 25 14.18 -3.37 13.84
N GLY A 26 13.44 -3.91 12.87
CA GLY A 26 13.66 -3.52 11.48
C GLY A 26 13.49 -2.01 11.43
N GLN A 27 14.52 -1.29 11.01
CA GLN A 27 14.40 0.14 10.77
C GLN A 27 13.31 0.32 9.69
N ALA A 28 12.34 1.20 9.94
CA ALA A 28 11.37 1.57 8.91
C ALA A 28 12.12 2.04 7.65
N PRO A 29 11.64 1.72 6.45
CA PRO A 29 12.36 2.06 5.24
C PRO A 29 12.41 3.58 5.09
N VAL A 30 13.46 4.03 4.44
CA VAL A 30 13.54 5.41 3.95
C VAL A 30 12.68 5.47 2.71
N VAL A 31 11.56 6.20 2.77
CA VAL A 31 10.63 6.32 1.65
C VAL A 31 11.19 7.33 0.66
N ASP A 32 12.06 6.89 -0.24
CA ASP A 32 12.84 7.72 -1.15
C ASP A 32 12.87 7.21 -2.62
N GLY A 33 12.16 6.12 -2.91
CA GLY A 33 12.14 5.54 -4.25
C GLY A 33 13.33 4.63 -4.54
N VAL A 34 14.11 4.23 -3.53
CA VAL A 34 15.12 3.18 -3.59
C VAL A 34 14.67 1.97 -2.78
N LEU A 35 14.89 0.77 -3.33
CA LEU A 35 14.50 -0.46 -2.65
C LEU A 35 15.33 -0.72 -1.39
N ASP A 36 14.71 -0.61 -0.21
CA ASP A 36 15.25 -1.11 1.05
C ASP A 36 15.02 -2.62 1.20
N ALA A 37 15.85 -3.42 0.50
CA ALA A 37 15.66 -4.88 0.37
C ALA A 37 15.60 -5.62 1.73
N ASP A 38 16.37 -5.19 2.74
CA ASP A 38 16.35 -5.78 4.07
C ASP A 38 15.01 -5.54 4.80
N PHE A 39 14.31 -4.44 4.50
CA PHE A 39 13.00 -4.15 5.05
C PHE A 39 11.89 -4.88 4.28
N TYR A 40 11.88 -4.79 2.95
CA TYR A 40 10.80 -5.36 2.13
C TYR A 40 10.89 -6.88 1.99
N GLY A 41 12.10 -7.45 2.01
CA GLY A 41 12.34 -8.86 1.74
C GLY A 41 12.21 -9.22 0.26
N THR A 42 11.73 -10.42 -0.03
CA THR A 42 11.53 -10.91 -1.41
C THR A 42 10.40 -10.16 -2.11
N ALA A 43 10.54 -9.98 -3.43
CA ALA A 43 9.48 -9.41 -4.26
C ALA A 43 8.16 -10.20 -4.11
N ARG A 44 7.04 -9.47 -4.07
CA ARG A 44 5.67 -10.02 -4.10
C ARG A 44 5.24 -10.36 -5.53
N SER A 45 5.80 -9.64 -6.49
CA SER A 45 5.63 -9.89 -7.92
C SER A 45 6.88 -9.48 -8.67
N VAL A 46 7.17 -10.17 -9.76
CA VAL A 46 8.27 -9.86 -10.69
C VAL A 46 7.69 -9.91 -12.09
N GLN A 47 7.99 -8.89 -12.88
CA GLN A 47 7.57 -8.79 -14.26
C GLN A 47 8.16 -9.93 -15.09
N ASP A 48 7.33 -10.52 -15.93
CA ASP A 48 7.72 -11.55 -16.89
C ASP A 48 7.55 -11.09 -18.35
N THR A 49 6.99 -9.90 -18.55
CA THR A 49 6.58 -9.39 -19.86
C THR A 49 7.44 -8.18 -20.29
N PRO A 50 8.07 -8.23 -21.48
CA PRO A 50 8.76 -7.06 -22.06
C PRO A 50 7.81 -5.88 -22.25
N THR A 51 8.28 -4.63 -22.11
CA THR A 51 7.39 -3.45 -22.21
C THR A 51 6.99 -3.11 -23.64
N SER A 52 5.69 -2.94 -23.88
CA SER A 52 5.15 -2.40 -25.14
C SER A 52 4.89 -0.89 -25.08
N PHE A 53 5.17 -0.26 -23.93
CA PHE A 53 5.16 1.20 -23.75
C PHE A 53 6.55 1.82 -23.88
N GLY A 54 7.55 1.01 -24.23
CA GLY A 54 8.93 1.43 -24.42
C GLY A 54 9.73 1.43 -23.12
N ASP A 55 11.04 1.45 -23.27
CA ASP A 55 12.02 1.33 -22.20
C ASP A 55 12.75 2.68 -22.04
N ALA A 56 13.01 3.08 -20.80
CA ALA A 56 13.66 4.35 -20.52
C ALA A 56 15.17 4.29 -20.84
N THR A 57 15.67 5.34 -21.50
CA THR A 57 17.03 5.30 -22.07
C THR A 57 18.03 6.25 -21.44
N ASN A 58 17.59 7.14 -20.55
CA ASN A 58 18.39 8.29 -20.12
C ASN A 58 18.80 8.28 -18.64
N GLY A 59 18.25 7.39 -17.81
CA GLY A 59 18.66 7.18 -16.42
C GLY A 59 18.51 8.40 -15.51
N HIS A 60 17.67 9.37 -15.87
CA HIS A 60 17.50 10.58 -15.09
C HIS A 60 16.56 10.35 -13.91
N ILE A 61 16.95 10.83 -12.72
CA ILE A 61 16.28 10.59 -11.43
C ILE A 61 14.76 10.91 -11.45
N ARG A 62 14.32 11.85 -12.28
CA ARG A 62 12.91 12.23 -12.41
C ARG A 62 12.30 11.93 -13.75
N PHE A 63 13.11 12.00 -14.79
CA PHE A 63 12.63 12.31 -16.13
C PHE A 63 12.94 11.14 -17.03
N ALA A 64 12.00 10.20 -17.17
CA ALA A 64 12.20 9.06 -18.05
C ALA A 64 11.77 9.42 -19.48
N VAL A 65 12.61 9.07 -20.45
CA VAL A 65 12.34 9.19 -21.89
C VAL A 65 12.40 7.83 -22.54
N GLY A 66 11.44 7.56 -23.42
CA GLY A 66 11.43 6.38 -24.25
C GLY A 66 10.41 5.34 -23.83
N GLY A 67 9.85 5.48 -22.62
CA GLY A 67 8.68 4.72 -22.20
C GLY A 67 8.54 4.50 -20.70
N SER A 68 7.67 3.56 -20.38
CA SER A 68 7.32 3.15 -19.02
C SER A 68 7.46 1.64 -18.88
N GLU A 69 7.87 1.21 -17.69
CA GLU A 69 7.95 -0.20 -17.34
C GLU A 69 7.78 -0.43 -15.85
N LEU A 70 7.28 -1.62 -15.52
CA LEU A 70 7.18 -2.14 -14.17
C LEU A 70 7.96 -3.44 -14.10
N ASP A 71 8.84 -3.57 -13.11
CA ASP A 71 9.78 -4.68 -13.01
C ASP A 71 9.48 -5.62 -11.85
N ALA A 72 9.11 -5.05 -10.70
CA ALA A 72 8.81 -5.84 -9.51
C ALA A 72 7.96 -5.05 -8.52
N ALA A 73 7.17 -5.77 -7.74
CA ALA A 73 6.41 -5.23 -6.62
C ALA A 73 7.01 -5.74 -5.32
N TYR A 74 7.23 -4.83 -4.38
CA TYR A 74 7.62 -5.16 -3.01
C TYR A 74 6.63 -4.48 -2.09
N ALA A 75 6.14 -5.22 -1.09
CA ALA A 75 5.19 -4.65 -0.16
C ALA A 75 5.27 -5.33 1.20
N ARG A 76 5.07 -4.52 2.23
CA ARG A 76 5.08 -4.95 3.63
C ARG A 76 4.17 -4.06 4.45
N VAL A 77 3.32 -4.69 5.27
CA VAL A 77 2.65 -4.00 6.37
C VAL A 77 3.57 -3.92 7.57
N SER A 78 3.82 -2.72 8.09
CA SER A 78 4.54 -2.49 9.35
C SER A 78 3.99 -1.25 10.05
N ASP A 79 3.86 -1.32 11.37
CA ASP A 79 3.53 -0.19 12.24
C ASP A 79 2.24 0.58 11.86
N GLY A 80 1.25 -0.10 11.25
CA GLY A 80 0.00 0.51 10.79
C GLY A 80 0.10 1.21 9.43
N THR A 81 1.14 0.91 8.65
CA THR A 81 1.38 1.45 7.31
C THR A 81 1.59 0.31 6.32
N LEU A 82 0.94 0.40 5.16
CA LEU A 82 1.31 -0.37 3.97
C LEU A 82 2.47 0.36 3.29
N PHE A 83 3.64 -0.26 3.29
CA PHE A 83 4.77 0.16 2.47
C PHE A 83 4.70 -0.58 1.14
N LEU A 84 4.74 0.16 0.04
CA LEU A 84 4.63 -0.33 -1.32
C LEU A 84 5.75 0.28 -2.16
N PHE A 85 6.54 -0.57 -2.80
CA PHE A 85 7.57 -0.18 -3.75
C PHE A 85 7.31 -0.87 -5.09
N LEU A 86 7.11 -0.07 -6.13
CA LEU A 86 6.94 -0.49 -7.52
C LEU A 86 8.23 -0.17 -8.26
N ALA A 87 9.06 -1.19 -8.51
CA ALA A 87 10.30 -1.07 -9.24
C ALA A 87 10.02 -0.79 -10.72
N GLY A 88 10.80 0.11 -11.33
CA GLY A 88 10.71 0.45 -12.75
C GLY A 88 10.76 1.96 -13.00
N ASN A 89 10.09 2.42 -14.05
CA ASN A 89 9.97 3.83 -14.39
C ASN A 89 8.63 4.17 -15.05
N LEU A 90 8.26 5.44 -14.95
CA LEU A 90 7.09 6.01 -15.59
C LEU A 90 7.54 7.13 -16.53
N GLU A 91 7.22 7.03 -17.82
CA GLU A 91 7.52 8.09 -18.80
C GLU A 91 6.98 9.43 -18.33
N THR A 92 7.80 10.46 -18.39
CA THR A 92 7.44 11.78 -17.87
C THR A 92 6.77 12.63 -18.94
N HIS A 93 5.64 13.27 -18.60
CA HIS A 93 5.05 14.30 -19.45
C HIS A 93 5.87 15.61 -19.41
N GLY A 94 6.86 15.72 -20.29
CA GLY A 94 7.63 16.94 -20.55
C GLY A 94 6.80 18.05 -21.22
N GLN A 95 7.24 19.31 -21.11
CA GLN A 95 6.59 20.45 -21.76
C GLN A 95 7.29 20.90 -23.06
N GLY A 96 8.34 20.20 -23.48
CA GLY A 96 9.07 20.50 -24.72
C GLY A 96 10.10 21.64 -24.63
N LEU A 97 10.32 22.22 -23.45
CA LEU A 97 11.27 23.32 -23.25
C LEU A 97 12.70 22.81 -23.00
N GLN A 98 12.87 21.90 -22.04
CA GLN A 98 14.18 21.30 -21.74
C GLN A 98 14.22 19.84 -22.14
N TRP A 99 13.07 19.18 -22.01
CA TRP A 99 12.92 17.78 -22.27
C TRP A 99 11.83 17.51 -23.31
N PRO A 100 11.87 16.37 -24.02
CA PRO A 100 10.82 16.00 -24.97
C PRO A 100 9.44 16.00 -24.32
N ALA A 101 8.42 16.38 -25.09
CA ALA A 101 7.04 16.11 -24.71
C ALA A 101 6.85 14.57 -24.66
N GLY A 102 6.77 14.02 -23.45
CA GLY A 102 6.47 12.60 -23.24
C GLY A 102 4.96 12.36 -23.18
N ASN A 103 4.55 11.10 -23.15
CA ASN A 103 3.13 10.74 -23.31
C ASN A 103 2.31 10.84 -22.02
N GLY A 104 2.98 11.04 -20.88
CA GLY A 104 2.33 11.19 -19.59
C GLY A 104 1.60 9.94 -19.16
N ASN A 105 2.27 8.80 -19.17
CA ASN A 105 1.66 7.57 -18.68
C ASN A 105 1.31 7.68 -17.18
N ARG A 106 0.43 6.80 -16.72
CA ARG A 106 -0.04 6.72 -15.33
C ARG A 106 0.38 5.40 -14.71
N PHE A 107 0.67 5.40 -13.41
CA PHE A 107 0.57 4.17 -12.62
C PHE A 107 -0.79 4.16 -11.94
N ASP A 108 -1.62 3.20 -12.33
CA ASP A 108 -2.92 2.92 -11.71
C ASP A 108 -2.73 1.78 -10.71
N ILE A 109 -3.17 1.99 -9.47
CA ILE A 109 -2.99 1.07 -8.35
C ILE A 109 -4.35 0.85 -7.68
N PHE A 110 -4.84 -0.37 -7.69
CA PHE A 110 -6.06 -0.79 -7.04
C PHE A 110 -5.74 -1.65 -5.82
N VAL A 111 -6.46 -1.44 -4.73
CA VAL A 111 -6.25 -2.11 -3.45
C VAL A 111 -7.56 -2.71 -2.98
N ASP A 112 -7.58 -4.02 -2.78
CA ASP A 112 -8.60 -4.77 -2.02
C ASP A 112 -8.01 -5.04 -0.64
N SER A 113 -8.64 -4.47 0.38
CA SER A 113 -8.15 -4.52 1.76
C SER A 113 -9.27 -4.63 2.78
N ILE A 114 -10.53 -4.53 2.38
CA ILE A 114 -11.71 -4.70 3.23
C ILE A 114 -12.78 -5.53 2.49
N PRO A 115 -13.85 -5.98 3.15
CA PRO A 115 -14.93 -6.67 2.46
C PRO A 115 -15.77 -5.70 1.60
N GLY A 116 -16.11 -6.13 0.38
CA GLY A 116 -16.89 -5.34 -0.56
C GLY A 116 -15.99 -4.76 -1.64
N GLY A 117 -16.35 -3.60 -2.19
CA GLY A 117 -15.59 -2.98 -3.27
C GLY A 117 -16.16 -3.26 -4.65
N GLN A 118 -15.32 -3.16 -5.68
CA GLN A 118 -15.68 -3.35 -7.09
C GLN A 118 -14.74 -4.36 -7.75
N ASN A 119 -15.25 -5.54 -8.12
CA ASN A 119 -14.57 -6.45 -9.06
C ASN A 119 -14.65 -5.93 -10.51
N SER A 120 -15.69 -5.18 -10.80
CA SER A 120 -15.96 -4.62 -12.12
C SER A 120 -16.10 -3.12 -11.98
N LEU A 121 -15.20 -2.39 -12.62
CA LEU A 121 -15.08 -0.96 -12.37
C LEU A 121 -16.30 -0.21 -12.90
N ARG A 122 -16.92 0.56 -12.02
CA ARG A 122 -18.07 1.39 -12.36
C ARG A 122 -17.67 2.71 -13.00
N GLY A 123 -18.54 3.26 -13.83
CA GLY A 123 -18.36 4.57 -14.47
C GLY A 123 -18.89 5.76 -13.68
N ASP A 124 -19.35 5.53 -12.44
CA ASP A 124 -19.98 6.52 -11.55
C ASP A 124 -19.24 6.70 -10.21
N ASN A 125 -17.94 6.44 -10.19
CA ASN A 125 -17.04 6.67 -9.07
C ASN A 125 -16.70 8.16 -8.89
N ALA A 126 -16.01 8.50 -7.80
CA ALA A 126 -15.50 9.85 -7.57
C ALA A 126 -14.59 10.34 -8.72
N ASP A 127 -14.71 11.62 -9.07
CA ASP A 127 -13.86 12.25 -10.08
C ASP A 127 -12.46 12.51 -9.49
N VAL A 128 -11.49 11.74 -9.99
CA VAL A 128 -10.07 11.91 -9.72
C VAL A 128 -9.28 11.85 -11.02
N ASP A 129 -8.17 12.58 -11.05
CA ASP A 129 -7.27 12.67 -12.21
C ASP A 129 -8.00 13.02 -13.53
N GLY A 130 -8.88 14.02 -13.47
CA GLY A 130 -9.64 14.47 -14.63
C GLY A 130 -10.63 13.42 -15.15
N ASN A 131 -11.33 12.76 -14.23
CA ASN A 131 -12.29 11.68 -14.48
C ASN A 131 -11.66 10.40 -15.07
N GLY A 132 -10.35 10.19 -14.86
CA GLY A 132 -9.60 9.04 -15.34
C GLY A 132 -10.09 7.70 -14.79
N LEU A 133 -10.46 7.65 -13.52
CA LEU A 133 -11.04 6.44 -12.90
C LEU A 133 -12.32 5.99 -13.63
N ASN A 134 -13.26 6.91 -13.84
CA ASN A 134 -14.51 6.63 -14.56
C ASN A 134 -14.29 6.40 -16.07
N ARG A 135 -13.14 6.81 -16.62
CA ARG A 135 -12.75 6.47 -17.98
C ARG A 135 -12.46 4.98 -18.15
N MET A 136 -12.03 4.29 -17.11
CA MET A 136 -11.84 2.82 -17.13
C MET A 136 -13.13 2.05 -16.77
N GLY A 137 -14.11 2.72 -16.16
CA GLY A 137 -15.37 2.12 -15.75
C GLY A 137 -16.42 1.99 -16.86
N HIS A 138 -17.47 1.20 -16.61
CA HIS A 138 -18.51 0.94 -17.59
C HIS A 138 -19.28 2.20 -18.05
N LEU A 139 -19.65 2.24 -19.32
CA LEU A 139 -20.48 3.32 -19.91
C LEU A 139 -21.99 3.04 -19.81
N ASP A 140 -22.37 1.78 -19.64
CA ASP A 140 -23.74 1.27 -19.67
C ASP A 140 -23.85 0.10 -18.68
N PRO A 141 -24.92 -0.02 -17.87
CA PRO A 141 -25.24 -1.19 -17.05
C PRO A 141 -25.09 -2.58 -17.71
N ALA A 142 -25.08 -2.66 -19.04
CA ALA A 142 -24.87 -3.91 -19.78
C ALA A 142 -23.40 -4.33 -19.96
N ASN A 143 -22.44 -3.48 -19.62
CA ASN A 143 -21.01 -3.79 -19.69
C ASN A 143 -20.36 -3.65 -18.32
N ASP A 144 -19.36 -4.47 -18.08
CA ASP A 144 -18.74 -4.64 -16.77
C ASP A 144 -17.69 -3.55 -16.47
N GLY A 145 -17.15 -2.86 -17.48
CA GLY A 145 -16.00 -1.96 -17.30
C GLY A 145 -14.71 -2.76 -17.15
N LEU A 146 -13.61 -2.12 -16.74
CA LEU A 146 -12.38 -2.87 -16.41
C LEU A 146 -12.70 -3.93 -15.35
N LYS A 147 -12.43 -5.19 -15.69
CA LYS A 147 -12.78 -6.35 -14.88
C LYS A 147 -11.54 -6.97 -14.26
N PHE A 148 -11.59 -7.20 -12.95
CA PHE A 148 -10.49 -7.77 -12.16
C PHE A 148 -10.63 -9.30 -11.99
N ASP A 149 -9.54 -9.94 -11.57
CA ASP A 149 -9.49 -11.38 -11.26
C ASP A 149 -10.66 -11.84 -10.36
N SER A 150 -11.07 -13.09 -10.54
CA SER A 150 -12.15 -13.67 -9.73
C SER A 150 -11.76 -13.74 -8.25
N GLY A 151 -12.67 -13.29 -7.38
CA GLY A 151 -12.47 -13.31 -5.93
C GLY A 151 -11.83 -12.05 -5.36
N ILE A 152 -11.60 -11.02 -6.18
CA ILE A 152 -11.15 -9.70 -5.75
C ILE A 152 -12.19 -8.64 -6.06
N GLU A 153 -12.45 -7.78 -5.09
CA GLU A 153 -13.30 -6.61 -5.23
C GLU A 153 -12.52 -5.41 -4.68
N HIS A 154 -11.96 -4.57 -5.55
CA HIS A 154 -11.10 -3.49 -5.08
C HIS A 154 -11.90 -2.38 -4.38
N ASP A 155 -11.41 -1.95 -3.23
CA ASP A 155 -12.02 -0.95 -2.36
C ASP A 155 -11.45 0.44 -2.58
N PHE A 156 -10.21 0.52 -3.05
CA PHE A 156 -9.47 1.77 -3.16
C PHE A 156 -8.69 1.83 -4.47
N PHE A 157 -8.53 3.05 -4.96
CA PHE A 157 -7.77 3.38 -6.15
C PHE A 157 -6.78 4.49 -5.83
N LEU A 158 -5.55 4.37 -6.34
CA LEU A 158 -4.57 5.43 -6.39
C LEU A 158 -4.05 5.55 -7.83
N THR A 159 -3.81 6.78 -8.27
CA THR A 159 -3.10 7.05 -9.53
C THR A 159 -1.94 8.00 -9.30
N PHE A 160 -0.78 7.64 -9.83
CA PHE A 160 0.42 8.47 -9.82
C PHE A 160 0.70 9.05 -11.21
N ASN A 161 0.85 10.37 -11.22
CA ASN A 161 1.10 11.20 -12.37
C ASN A 161 2.53 11.72 -12.36
N ASN A 162 3.30 11.46 -13.42
CA ASN A 162 4.66 11.95 -13.59
C ASN A 162 4.76 13.00 -14.71
N PHE A 163 4.95 14.27 -14.36
CA PHE A 163 4.95 15.36 -15.33
C PHE A 163 5.91 16.48 -14.96
N THR A 164 6.08 17.42 -15.88
CA THR A 164 6.81 18.66 -15.62
C THR A 164 5.90 19.87 -15.85
N VAL A 165 6.25 20.99 -15.22
CA VAL A 165 5.64 22.30 -15.48
C VAL A 165 6.71 23.31 -15.86
N ILE A 166 6.37 24.28 -16.69
CA ILE A 166 7.26 25.42 -16.98
C ILE A 166 7.09 26.45 -15.88
N GLN A 167 8.19 26.80 -15.21
CA GLN A 167 8.24 27.85 -14.21
C GLN A 167 9.32 28.87 -14.57
N ASP A 168 9.01 30.16 -14.44
CA ASP A 168 9.99 31.25 -14.59
C ASP A 168 10.67 31.53 -13.25
N PHE A 169 12.00 31.42 -13.23
CA PHE A 169 12.83 31.69 -12.05
C PHE A 169 13.42 33.11 -12.04
N GLY A 170 12.98 33.97 -12.96
CA GLY A 170 13.37 35.36 -13.03
C GLY A 170 14.71 35.61 -13.75
N PRO A 171 15.20 36.86 -13.72
CA PRO A 171 16.35 37.29 -14.51
C PRO A 171 17.61 36.43 -14.27
N GLY A 172 18.29 36.04 -15.35
CA GLY A 172 19.52 35.24 -15.31
C GLY A 172 19.30 33.73 -15.38
N ILE A 173 18.14 33.23 -14.96
CA ILE A 173 17.76 31.82 -15.09
C ILE A 173 16.71 31.68 -16.20
N GLY A 174 15.59 32.40 -16.07
CA GLY A 174 14.45 32.30 -16.99
C GLY A 174 13.62 31.04 -16.78
N GLN A 175 12.89 30.64 -17.82
CA GLN A 175 11.99 29.48 -17.79
C GLN A 175 12.74 28.15 -17.67
N ARG A 176 12.25 27.27 -16.80
CA ARG A 176 12.76 25.90 -16.60
C ARG A 176 11.60 24.93 -16.47
N GLU A 177 11.83 23.69 -16.87
CA GLU A 177 10.91 22.59 -16.61
C GLU A 177 11.23 21.97 -15.25
N ILE A 178 10.20 21.86 -14.42
CA ILE A 178 10.32 21.37 -13.05
C ILE A 178 9.38 20.20 -12.87
N TRP A 179 9.91 19.13 -12.28
CA TRP A 179 9.17 17.90 -12.05
C TRP A 179 8.03 18.06 -11.04
N ARG A 180 6.96 17.30 -11.28
CA ARG A 180 5.79 17.11 -10.41
C ARG A 180 5.41 15.63 -10.40
N GLY A 181 5.20 15.10 -9.20
CA GLY A 181 4.61 13.79 -8.96
C GLY A 181 3.29 13.97 -8.23
N GLN A 182 2.15 13.81 -8.90
CA GLN A 182 0.83 13.96 -8.27
C GLN A 182 0.23 12.59 -7.96
N LEU A 183 -0.21 12.41 -6.72
CA LEU A 183 -0.90 11.21 -6.27
C LEU A 183 -2.37 11.57 -5.98
N SER A 184 -3.28 10.86 -6.62
CA SER A 184 -4.71 10.92 -6.32
C SER A 184 -5.17 9.61 -5.69
N TYR A 185 -6.27 9.68 -4.94
CA TYR A 185 -6.88 8.55 -4.24
C TYR A 185 -8.39 8.60 -4.41
N ALA A 186 -9.04 7.45 -4.52
CA ALA A 186 -10.48 7.30 -4.40
C ALA A 186 -10.89 6.02 -3.67
N SER A 187 -12.04 6.05 -2.99
CA SER A 187 -12.73 4.84 -2.55
C SER A 187 -13.67 4.30 -3.64
N LEU A 188 -13.90 3.00 -3.65
CA LEU A 188 -14.66 2.24 -4.64
C LEU A 188 -15.80 1.43 -3.98
N PRO A 189 -16.80 2.07 -3.34
CA PRO A 189 -17.91 1.32 -2.77
C PRO A 189 -18.62 0.46 -3.82
N THR A 190 -19.13 -0.70 -3.44
CA THR A 190 -19.87 -1.60 -4.34
C THR A 190 -21.04 -0.92 -5.06
N GLY A 191 -21.68 0.06 -4.40
CA GLY A 191 -22.78 0.84 -4.98
C GLY A 191 -22.38 1.97 -5.94
N GLY A 192 -21.08 2.20 -6.16
CA GLY A 192 -20.56 3.35 -6.91
C GLY A 192 -20.39 4.61 -6.05
N GLY A 193 -19.95 5.70 -6.67
CA GLY A 193 -19.63 6.96 -5.99
C GLY A 193 -18.30 6.90 -5.23
N GLY A 194 -18.37 7.03 -3.91
CA GLY A 194 -17.18 7.09 -3.05
C GLY A 194 -16.65 8.52 -2.85
N THR A 195 -15.46 8.60 -2.25
CA THR A 195 -14.72 9.85 -2.04
C THR A 195 -13.50 9.86 -2.94
N GLY A 196 -13.10 11.04 -3.40
CA GLY A 196 -11.91 11.22 -4.25
C GLY A 196 -11.16 12.47 -3.85
N VAL A 197 -9.83 12.41 -3.84
CA VAL A 197 -8.98 13.54 -3.47
C VAL A 197 -7.60 13.43 -4.13
N VAL A 198 -7.00 14.59 -4.43
CA VAL A 198 -5.56 14.65 -4.69
C VAL A 198 -4.83 14.62 -3.34
N ILE A 199 -4.19 13.50 -3.03
CA ILE A 199 -3.41 13.30 -1.81
C ILE A 199 -2.29 14.33 -1.69
N GLY A 200 -1.66 14.65 -2.82
CA GLY A 200 -0.70 15.75 -2.91
C GLY A 200 0.10 15.73 -4.19
N THR A 201 0.89 16.79 -4.36
CA THR A 201 1.84 16.93 -5.47
C THR A 201 3.24 17.10 -4.91
N ALA A 202 4.07 16.06 -5.05
CA ALA A 202 5.50 16.12 -4.87
C ALA A 202 6.12 16.99 -5.97
N ALA A 203 7.18 17.73 -5.64
CA ALA A 203 7.75 18.72 -6.56
C ALA A 203 9.22 18.98 -6.28
N ASP A 204 9.99 19.13 -7.35
CA ASP A 204 11.28 19.79 -7.25
C ASP A 204 11.05 21.29 -7.03
N ALA A 205 11.75 21.89 -6.06
CA ALA A 205 11.59 23.30 -5.74
C ALA A 205 12.46 24.22 -6.64
N TRP A 206 13.48 23.65 -7.27
CA TRP A 206 14.49 24.37 -8.04
C TRP A 206 15.13 23.44 -9.09
N PRO A 207 15.58 23.97 -10.25
CA PRO A 207 16.33 23.18 -11.23
C PRO A 207 17.54 22.47 -10.59
N GLY A 208 17.62 21.15 -10.75
CA GLY A 208 18.70 20.34 -10.19
C GLY A 208 18.56 20.00 -8.70
N SER A 209 17.45 20.39 -8.06
CA SER A 209 17.07 19.89 -6.73
C SER A 209 16.23 18.63 -6.90
N TYR A 210 16.68 17.51 -6.34
CA TYR A 210 16.00 16.22 -6.43
C TYR A 210 15.73 15.66 -5.03
N PRO A 211 14.76 16.22 -4.28
CA PRO A 211 14.38 15.67 -2.97
C PRO A 211 13.75 14.29 -3.15
N ASP A 212 14.33 13.24 -2.60
CA ASP A 212 13.86 11.88 -2.88
C ASP A 212 12.62 11.49 -2.03
N SER A 213 12.32 12.20 -0.93
CA SER A 213 11.23 11.89 -0.01
C SER A 213 10.26 13.04 0.23
N PHE A 214 8.96 12.73 0.25
CA PHE A 214 7.86 13.69 0.40
C PHE A 214 6.84 13.20 1.42
N THR A 215 6.30 14.12 2.23
CA THR A 215 5.11 13.89 3.05
C THR A 215 3.94 14.60 2.40
N LEU A 216 2.89 13.85 2.07
CA LEU A 216 1.66 14.34 1.47
C LEU A 216 0.55 14.42 2.53
N SER A 217 -0.68 14.75 2.11
CA SER A 217 -1.83 14.74 3.02
C SER A 217 -2.19 13.32 3.46
N GLN A 218 -3.08 13.22 4.46
CA GLN A 218 -3.55 11.95 5.03
C GLN A 218 -2.43 11.04 5.56
N GLY A 219 -1.24 11.60 5.85
CA GLY A 219 -0.10 10.86 6.38
C GLY A 219 0.63 10.00 5.35
N VAL A 220 0.26 10.08 4.07
CA VAL A 220 0.94 9.36 2.98
C VAL A 220 2.32 9.94 2.77
N ARG A 221 3.34 9.08 2.66
CA ARG A 221 4.68 9.48 2.21
C ARG A 221 4.96 8.91 0.84
N LEU A 222 5.67 9.67 0.02
CA LEU A 222 6.01 9.33 -1.35
C LEU A 222 7.52 9.44 -1.55
N GLY A 223 8.11 8.42 -2.13
CA GLY A 223 9.46 8.39 -2.66
C GLY A 223 9.41 8.10 -4.16
N PHE A 224 10.29 8.72 -4.94
CA PHE A 224 10.28 8.49 -6.39
C PHE A 224 11.65 8.69 -7.02
N ARG A 225 12.18 7.60 -7.57
CA ARG A 225 13.41 7.60 -8.36
C ARG A 225 13.17 6.90 -9.69
N ASN A 226 13.05 7.71 -10.73
CA ASN A 226 12.68 7.32 -12.09
C ASN A 226 13.89 6.98 -12.99
N SER A 227 15.05 6.70 -12.40
CA SER A 227 16.32 6.53 -13.11
C SER A 227 16.51 5.15 -13.75
N ASN A 228 15.49 4.29 -13.73
CA ASN A 228 15.61 2.96 -14.29
C ASN A 228 15.82 3.00 -15.80
N THR A 229 16.68 2.11 -16.30
CA THR A 229 16.98 1.87 -17.73
C THR A 229 17.34 0.39 -17.96
N ASN A 230 16.93 -0.48 -17.04
CA ASN A 230 17.24 -1.90 -17.00
C ASN A 230 15.97 -2.62 -16.57
N GLY A 231 15.96 -3.95 -16.61
CA GLY A 231 14.86 -4.71 -16.05
C GLY A 231 14.22 -5.54 -17.15
N VAL A 232 13.03 -5.11 -17.57
CA VAL A 232 12.47 -5.54 -18.84
C VAL A 232 13.08 -4.76 -20.00
N THR A 233 12.81 -5.22 -21.20
CA THR A 233 13.24 -4.54 -22.44
C THR A 233 12.01 -4.20 -23.27
N GLY A 234 12.10 -3.24 -24.18
CA GLY A 234 11.04 -2.97 -25.15
C GLY A 234 10.71 -4.19 -26.04
N THR A 235 9.44 -4.39 -26.40
CA THR A 235 9.02 -5.47 -27.33
C THR A 235 9.62 -5.34 -28.73
N GLY A 236 10.06 -4.14 -29.12
CA GLY A 236 10.81 -3.89 -30.36
C GLY A 236 12.32 -4.15 -30.27
N ALA A 237 12.86 -4.55 -29.12
CA ALA A 237 14.28 -4.82 -28.96
C ALA A 237 14.72 -6.07 -29.76
N PRO A 238 16.01 -6.20 -30.14
CA PRO A 238 16.51 -7.38 -30.84
C PRO A 238 16.31 -8.71 -30.08
N SER A 239 16.25 -8.63 -28.74
CA SER A 239 16.00 -9.77 -27.86
C SER A 239 15.13 -9.32 -26.69
N PRO A 240 13.80 -9.24 -26.87
CA PRO A 240 12.90 -8.82 -25.80
C PRO A 240 12.91 -9.83 -24.65
N GLY A 241 13.01 -9.36 -23.41
CA GLY A 241 12.97 -10.19 -22.22
C GLY A 241 12.66 -9.41 -20.94
N ALA A 242 12.48 -10.15 -19.86
CA ALA A 242 12.20 -9.64 -18.51
C ALA A 242 13.20 -10.16 -17.45
N ALA A 243 14.30 -10.80 -17.89
CA ALA A 243 15.25 -11.43 -16.98
C ALA A 243 15.98 -10.44 -16.05
N GLY A 244 16.03 -9.16 -16.42
CA GLY A 244 16.63 -8.12 -15.60
C GLY A 244 15.71 -7.63 -14.47
N ALA A 245 14.40 -7.85 -14.57
CA ALA A 245 13.39 -7.23 -13.71
C ALA A 245 13.63 -7.39 -12.19
N PRO A 246 14.07 -8.57 -11.67
CA PRO A 246 14.40 -8.71 -10.25
C PRO A 246 15.53 -7.81 -9.73
N ASN A 247 16.33 -7.20 -10.61
CA ASN A 247 17.51 -6.42 -10.24
C ASN A 247 17.23 -4.91 -10.20
N VAL A 248 16.01 -4.48 -10.51
CA VAL A 248 15.64 -3.07 -10.50
C VAL A 248 15.37 -2.63 -9.06
N THR A 249 16.09 -1.60 -8.61
CA THR A 249 16.06 -1.12 -7.22
C THR A 249 15.61 0.34 -7.11
N THR A 250 15.02 0.90 -8.17
CA THR A 250 14.49 2.27 -8.19
C THR A 250 13.07 2.28 -8.75
N GLY A 251 12.23 3.17 -8.25
CA GLY A 251 10.88 3.34 -8.78
C GLY A 251 9.98 4.24 -7.94
N LEU A 252 8.69 3.92 -7.91
CA LEU A 252 7.70 4.59 -7.05
C LEU A 252 7.63 3.88 -5.70
N GLU A 253 7.73 4.65 -4.62
CA GLU A 253 7.58 4.15 -3.26
C GLU A 253 6.51 4.93 -2.51
N LEU A 254 5.62 4.22 -1.83
CA LEU A 254 4.53 4.78 -1.05
C LEU A 254 4.53 4.15 0.34
N ALA A 255 4.38 4.99 1.36
CA ALA A 255 3.97 4.57 2.69
C ALA A 255 2.56 5.11 2.92
N ILE A 256 1.58 4.21 2.90
CA ILE A 256 0.16 4.50 2.98
C ILE A 256 -0.33 4.08 4.36
N PRO A 257 -0.80 5.01 5.21
CA PRO A 257 -1.41 4.63 6.47
C PRO A 257 -2.58 3.67 6.24
N LEU A 258 -2.64 2.58 7.00
CA LEU A 258 -3.73 1.61 6.87
C LEU A 258 -5.10 2.23 7.20
N ALA A 259 -5.12 3.33 7.98
CA ALA A 259 -6.32 4.13 8.24
C ALA A 259 -6.88 4.87 7.00
N LEU A 260 -6.19 4.80 5.87
CA LEU A 260 -6.68 5.26 4.57
C LEU A 260 -7.24 4.10 3.73
N LEU A 261 -6.95 2.86 4.13
CA LEU A 261 -7.29 1.63 3.41
C LEU A 261 -8.16 0.70 4.27
N ASP A 262 -8.78 1.21 5.32
CA ASP A 262 -9.63 0.46 6.23
C ASP A 262 -11.12 0.81 6.05
N ASP A 263 -11.97 0.00 6.66
CA ASP A 263 -13.40 0.26 6.75
C ASP A 263 -13.66 1.31 7.84
N ALA A 264 -14.87 1.85 7.93
CA ALA A 264 -15.23 2.90 8.88
C ALA A 264 -14.92 2.57 10.36
N ASP A 265 -14.90 1.28 10.72
CA ASP A 265 -14.57 0.79 12.07
C ASP A 265 -13.09 0.42 12.26
N GLY A 266 -12.23 0.71 11.27
CA GLY A 266 -10.84 0.29 11.22
C GLY A 266 -10.66 -1.16 10.77
N ALA A 267 -11.66 -1.71 10.07
CA ALA A 267 -11.65 -3.09 9.60
C ALA A 267 -10.70 -3.26 8.38
N LEU A 268 -10.03 -4.40 8.31
CA LEU A 268 -9.02 -4.80 7.32
C LEU A 268 -9.00 -6.32 7.19
N ASN A 269 -8.86 -6.78 5.96
CA ASN A 269 -8.63 -8.16 5.57
C ASN A 269 -7.28 -8.66 6.09
N ALA A 270 -7.15 -10.00 6.22
CA ALA A 270 -5.88 -10.66 6.58
C ALA A 270 -4.85 -10.61 5.44
N GLU A 271 -5.35 -10.50 4.22
CA GLU A 271 -4.57 -10.33 3.01
C GLU A 271 -5.04 -9.04 2.34
N ILE A 272 -4.09 -8.25 1.87
CA ILE A 272 -4.34 -7.09 1.02
C ILE A 272 -3.91 -7.49 -0.40
N HIS A 273 -4.82 -7.38 -1.36
CA HIS A 273 -4.53 -7.67 -2.76
C HIS A 273 -4.35 -6.37 -3.54
N ILE A 274 -3.29 -6.30 -4.32
CA ILE A 274 -2.91 -5.09 -5.07
C ILE A 274 -2.78 -5.43 -6.54
N THR A 275 -3.52 -4.71 -7.37
CA THR A 275 -3.40 -4.72 -8.83
C THR A 275 -2.76 -3.40 -9.24
N ALA A 276 -1.62 -3.44 -9.92
CA ALA A 276 -0.93 -2.24 -10.36
C ALA A 276 -0.51 -2.37 -11.83
N PHE A 277 -0.74 -1.33 -12.62
CA PHE A 277 -0.41 -1.33 -14.04
C PHE A 277 -0.14 0.06 -14.61
N VAL A 278 0.43 0.09 -15.81
CA VAL A 278 0.64 1.32 -16.57
C VAL A 278 -0.53 1.58 -17.52
N ASN A 279 -1.00 2.82 -17.55
CA ASN A 279 -2.01 3.30 -18.49
C ASN A 279 -1.53 4.56 -19.23
N ASP A 280 -2.20 4.95 -20.29
CA ASP A 280 -1.90 6.21 -20.99
C ASP A 280 -2.34 7.45 -20.18
N SER A 281 -2.08 8.64 -20.72
CA SER A 281 -2.36 9.91 -20.02
C SER A 281 -3.83 10.20 -19.71
N VAL A 282 -4.75 9.45 -20.30
CA VAL A 282 -6.19 9.62 -20.12
C VAL A 282 -6.86 8.36 -19.58
N HIS A 283 -6.08 7.36 -19.15
CA HIS A 283 -6.57 6.05 -18.71
C HIS A 283 -7.40 5.30 -19.77
N GLY A 284 -7.09 5.52 -21.05
CA GLY A 284 -7.83 4.98 -22.19
C GLY A 284 -7.12 3.87 -22.95
N TYR A 285 -5.89 3.54 -22.60
CA TYR A 285 -5.09 2.54 -23.29
C TYR A 285 -4.14 1.83 -22.32
N LEU A 286 -4.53 0.62 -21.91
CA LEU A 286 -3.84 -0.21 -20.94
C LEU A 286 -2.56 -0.81 -21.55
N SER A 287 -1.45 -0.64 -20.84
CA SER A 287 -0.17 -1.26 -21.19
C SER A 287 -0.16 -2.75 -20.84
N ASN A 288 0.77 -3.49 -21.44
CA ASN A 288 1.12 -4.84 -20.99
C ASN A 288 1.97 -4.85 -19.71
N GLN A 289 2.25 -3.68 -19.13
CA GLN A 289 3.00 -3.52 -17.90
C GLN A 289 2.05 -3.58 -16.70
N THR A 290 1.80 -4.81 -16.24
CA THR A 290 0.99 -5.14 -15.06
C THR A 290 1.88 -5.85 -14.04
N LEU A 291 1.70 -5.59 -12.74
CA LEU A 291 2.45 -6.25 -11.66
C LEU A 291 1.77 -7.50 -11.11
N GLY A 292 0.94 -8.16 -11.91
CA GLY A 292 0.76 -9.60 -11.86
C GLY A 292 1.32 -10.23 -13.14
N PRO A 293 1.96 -11.39 -13.04
CA PRO A 293 2.62 -12.02 -14.19
C PRO A 293 1.58 -12.35 -15.26
N MET A 294 1.89 -12.05 -16.52
CA MET A 294 0.96 -12.34 -17.63
C MET A 294 1.34 -13.62 -18.39
N GLY A 295 2.59 -14.06 -18.24
CA GLY A 295 3.24 -15.29 -18.71
C GLY A 295 3.04 -15.66 -20.17
N GLN A 296 3.91 -15.09 -21.00
CA GLN A 296 4.09 -15.51 -22.39
C GLN A 296 5.56 -15.75 -22.74
N ALA A 297 5.76 -16.54 -23.80
CA ALA A 297 7.05 -16.84 -24.42
C ALA A 297 7.71 -15.56 -25.02
N PRO A 298 9.00 -15.60 -25.44
CA PRO A 298 9.73 -14.43 -25.90
C PRO A 298 9.01 -13.75 -27.08
N GLY A 299 8.53 -12.53 -26.86
CA GLY A 299 7.59 -11.81 -27.73
C GLY A 299 6.21 -11.59 -27.08
N GLY A 300 6.19 -11.34 -25.76
CA GLY A 300 5.00 -11.28 -24.90
C GLY A 300 3.88 -10.33 -25.36
N TYR A 301 2.79 -10.30 -24.59
CA TYR A 301 1.58 -9.53 -24.93
C TYR A 301 1.94 -8.13 -25.42
N GLY A 302 1.31 -7.69 -26.51
CA GLY A 302 1.25 -6.27 -26.83
C GLY A 302 0.43 -5.52 -25.79
N ASN A 303 0.29 -4.20 -25.98
CA ASN A 303 -0.60 -3.40 -25.15
C ASN A 303 -2.01 -4.00 -25.08
N LEU A 304 -2.59 -4.00 -23.88
CA LEU A 304 -3.85 -4.66 -23.55
C LEU A 304 -5.07 -3.92 -24.11
N GLY A 305 -4.89 -2.66 -24.50
CA GLY A 305 -5.88 -1.90 -25.26
C GLY A 305 -6.89 -1.18 -24.39
N GLU A 306 -8.14 -1.11 -24.81
CA GLU A 306 -9.20 -0.35 -24.13
C GLU A 306 -9.52 -0.95 -22.74
N PRO A 307 -9.24 -0.24 -21.62
CA PRO A 307 -9.47 -0.77 -20.28
C PRO A 307 -10.92 -1.18 -20.01
N ARG A 308 -11.92 -0.47 -20.57
CA ARG A 308 -13.35 -0.72 -20.30
C ARG A 308 -13.86 -2.08 -20.75
N VAL A 309 -13.14 -2.74 -21.65
CA VAL A 309 -13.49 -4.07 -22.16
C VAL A 309 -12.42 -5.10 -21.82
N PHE A 310 -11.41 -4.70 -21.03
CA PHE A 310 -10.36 -5.58 -20.60
C PHE A 310 -10.79 -6.37 -19.37
N ASP A 311 -10.43 -7.65 -19.35
CA ASP A 311 -10.87 -8.60 -18.34
C ASP A 311 -9.69 -9.45 -17.85
N PHE A 312 -9.23 -9.13 -16.64
CA PHE A 312 -8.20 -9.87 -15.92
C PHE A 312 -8.69 -11.23 -15.41
N SER A 313 -10.00 -11.47 -15.29
CA SER A 313 -10.52 -12.77 -14.86
C SER A 313 -10.39 -13.88 -15.91
N GLN A 314 -9.99 -13.53 -17.13
CA GLN A 314 -9.65 -14.51 -18.16
C GLN A 314 -8.41 -15.31 -17.75
N SER A 315 -8.23 -16.49 -18.35
CA SER A 315 -7.12 -17.37 -17.99
C SER A 315 -5.80 -16.86 -18.55
N TYR A 316 -5.08 -16.08 -17.75
CA TYR A 316 -3.68 -15.76 -17.94
C TYR A 316 -2.82 -16.73 -17.14
N SER A 317 -1.79 -17.28 -17.76
CA SER A 317 -0.78 -18.11 -17.08
C SER A 317 0.42 -17.21 -16.85
N PRO A 318 1.05 -17.17 -15.66
CA PRO A 318 1.08 -18.25 -14.68
C PRO A 318 0.17 -18.04 -13.46
N GLY A 319 -0.66 -16.99 -13.41
CA GLY A 319 -1.48 -16.73 -12.24
C GLY A 319 -2.35 -15.49 -12.40
N ALA A 320 -2.86 -15.01 -11.28
CA ALA A 320 -3.71 -13.83 -11.21
C ALA A 320 -2.93 -12.53 -11.43
N GLN A 321 -3.61 -11.47 -11.89
CA GLN A 321 -3.00 -10.19 -12.23
C GLN A 321 -2.91 -9.21 -11.03
N TYR A 322 -2.81 -9.77 -9.83
CA TYR A 322 -2.56 -9.07 -8.57
C TYR A 322 -1.45 -9.76 -7.77
N PHE A 323 -0.91 -9.06 -6.78
CA PHE A 323 -0.06 -9.66 -5.76
C PHE A 323 -0.63 -9.45 -4.36
N THR A 324 -0.22 -10.31 -3.44
CA THR A 324 -0.78 -10.36 -2.08
C THR A 324 0.24 -9.86 -1.06
N VAL A 325 -0.26 -9.09 -0.11
CA VAL A 325 0.47 -8.61 1.06
C VAL A 325 -0.22 -9.15 2.30
N GLU A 326 0.51 -9.92 3.11
CA GLU A 326 0.00 -10.33 4.41
C GLU A 326 -0.16 -9.09 5.30
N ASN A 327 -1.36 -8.94 5.86
CA ASN A 327 -1.60 -8.03 6.96
C ASN A 327 -1.53 -8.84 8.26
N PRO A 328 -0.40 -8.81 9.01
CA PRO A 328 -0.27 -9.53 10.27
C PRO A 328 -1.15 -8.95 11.38
N PHE A 329 -1.82 -7.82 11.11
CA PHE A 329 -2.76 -7.16 12.00
C PHE A 329 -4.13 -7.01 11.31
N PRO A 330 -4.76 -8.11 10.82
CA PRO A 330 -6.13 -8.00 10.37
C PRO A 330 -6.92 -7.47 11.54
N SER A 331 -7.78 -6.50 11.25
CA SER A 331 -8.57 -5.68 12.18
C SER A 331 -9.28 -6.36 13.36
N THR A 332 -9.23 -7.68 13.46
CA THR A 332 -9.29 -8.36 14.75
C THR A 332 -8.05 -8.05 15.59
N ARG A 333 -8.10 -6.97 16.37
CA ARG A 333 -7.49 -7.07 17.71
C ARG A 333 -8.34 -8.05 18.49
N LEU A 334 -8.05 -9.35 18.32
CA LEU A 334 -8.72 -10.41 19.05
C LEU A 334 -8.49 -10.14 20.54
N ILE A 335 -9.50 -9.59 21.20
CA ILE A 335 -9.62 -9.74 22.65
C ILE A 335 -9.80 -11.24 22.84
N LEU A 336 -8.75 -11.88 23.32
CA LEU A 336 -8.78 -13.28 23.73
C LEU A 336 -9.88 -13.43 24.78
N PRO A 337 -10.47 -14.64 24.93
CA PRO A 337 -11.55 -14.88 25.86
C PRO A 337 -11.30 -14.22 27.24
N LEU A 338 -12.26 -13.39 27.66
CA LEU A 338 -12.17 -12.65 28.91
C LEU A 338 -12.07 -13.64 30.08
N THR A 339 -11.10 -13.44 30.96
CA THR A 339 -10.94 -14.27 32.17
C THR A 339 -11.27 -13.44 33.39
N PHE A 340 -12.26 -13.85 34.18
CA PHE A 340 -12.53 -13.23 35.48
C PHE A 340 -11.61 -13.79 36.55
N LEU A 341 -10.99 -12.92 37.33
CA LEU A 341 -10.15 -13.29 38.46
C LEU A 341 -11.02 -13.52 39.71
N ALA A 342 -10.43 -14.17 40.72
CA ALA A 342 -11.14 -14.53 41.96
C ALA A 342 -11.64 -13.31 42.77
N ASP A 343 -11.07 -12.13 42.53
CA ASP A 343 -11.48 -10.85 43.13
C ASP A 343 -12.58 -10.13 42.34
N GLY A 344 -13.05 -10.71 41.22
CA GLY A 344 -14.08 -10.14 40.36
C GLY A 344 -13.56 -9.18 39.29
N SER A 345 -12.24 -8.92 39.23
CA SER A 345 -11.63 -8.15 38.14
C SER A 345 -11.59 -8.93 36.82
N ALA A 346 -11.54 -8.22 35.69
CA ALA A 346 -11.54 -8.83 34.37
C ALA A 346 -10.16 -8.75 33.72
N SER A 347 -9.53 -9.90 33.50
CA SER A 347 -8.29 -10.01 32.74
C SER A 347 -8.59 -9.98 31.24
N ASN A 348 -8.25 -8.86 30.62
CA ASN A 348 -8.31 -8.64 29.19
C ASN A 348 -6.96 -9.00 28.59
N ARG A 349 -6.98 -9.77 27.51
CA ARG A 349 -5.78 -10.11 26.75
C ARG A 349 -6.04 -9.86 25.29
N TRP A 350 -5.09 -9.26 24.59
CA TRP A 350 -5.20 -9.03 23.15
C TRP A 350 -3.87 -9.24 22.46
N ILE A 351 -3.93 -9.41 21.15
CA ILE A 351 -2.74 -9.43 20.32
C ILE A 351 -2.32 -7.99 20.03
N GLY A 352 -1.10 -7.62 20.45
CA GLY A 352 -0.51 -6.31 20.28
C GLY A 352 0.83 -6.38 19.55
N GLU A 353 1.21 -5.28 18.91
CA GLU A 353 2.49 -5.08 18.25
C GLU A 353 3.52 -4.66 19.31
N VAL A 354 4.61 -5.43 19.43
CA VAL A 354 5.63 -5.18 20.46
C VAL A 354 6.23 -3.77 20.29
N GLY A 355 6.13 -2.96 21.34
CA GLY A 355 6.58 -1.58 21.40
C GLY A 355 5.49 -0.54 21.14
N ALA A 356 4.34 -0.92 20.59
CA ALA A 356 3.20 -0.01 20.42
C ALA A 356 2.48 0.22 21.76
N THR A 357 1.80 1.36 21.87
CA THR A 357 1.03 1.71 23.06
C THR A 357 -0.47 1.59 22.84
N TYR A 358 -1.18 1.19 23.89
CA TYR A 358 -2.58 0.77 23.85
C TYR A 358 -3.36 1.36 25.00
N LEU A 359 -4.64 1.64 24.77
CA LEU A 359 -5.60 2.03 25.79
C LEU A 359 -6.76 1.03 25.79
N LEU A 360 -6.96 0.35 26.92
CA LEU A 360 -8.14 -0.48 27.11
C LEU A 360 -9.33 0.42 27.46
N GLN A 361 -10.43 0.24 26.75
CA GLN A 361 -11.67 0.97 26.97
C GLN A 361 -12.83 0.01 27.20
N TYR A 362 -13.82 0.47 27.96
CA TYR A 362 -15.05 -0.26 28.19
C TYR A 362 -16.29 0.59 27.88
N THR A 363 -17.39 -0.07 27.56
CA THR A 363 -18.73 0.52 27.56
C THR A 363 -19.71 -0.45 28.21
N THR A 364 -20.79 0.08 28.79
CA THR A 364 -21.90 -0.72 29.32
C THR A 364 -23.02 -0.91 28.29
N ASN A 365 -22.96 -0.21 27.16
CA ASN A 365 -23.93 -0.28 26.09
C ASN A 365 -23.24 -0.09 24.73
N LEU A 366 -23.17 -1.15 23.92
CA LEU A 366 -22.55 -1.10 22.59
C LEU A 366 -23.29 -0.22 21.59
N VAL A 367 -24.57 0.10 21.82
CA VAL A 367 -25.40 0.84 20.87
C VAL A 367 -25.29 2.34 21.09
N THR A 368 -25.29 2.79 22.35
CA THR A 368 -25.35 4.24 22.67
C THR A 368 -24.41 4.69 23.78
N GLY A 369 -23.66 3.78 24.40
CA GLY A 369 -22.82 4.09 25.55
C GLY A 369 -21.47 4.70 25.16
N PRO A 370 -21.00 5.75 25.85
CA PRO A 370 -19.66 6.28 25.63
C PRO A 370 -18.59 5.27 26.07
N TRP A 371 -17.49 5.20 25.31
CA TRP A 371 -16.34 4.40 25.68
C TRP A 371 -15.51 5.12 26.75
N THR A 372 -15.30 4.44 27.87
CA THR A 372 -14.54 4.93 29.01
C THR A 372 -13.19 4.22 29.09
N ASN A 373 -12.13 4.95 29.40
CA ASN A 373 -10.81 4.35 29.58
C ASN A 373 -10.78 3.53 30.88
N VAL A 374 -10.33 2.28 30.79
CA VAL A 374 -10.19 1.39 31.96
C VAL A 374 -9.00 1.82 32.84
N GLY A 375 -8.01 2.50 32.28
CA GLY A 375 -6.84 2.96 33.03
C GLY A 375 -5.77 3.59 32.15
N ASN A 376 -4.51 3.36 32.54
CA ASN A 376 -3.34 3.90 31.87
C ASN A 376 -3.04 3.23 30.52
N ILE A 377 -2.21 3.91 29.74
CA ILE A 377 -1.65 3.43 28.49
C ILE A 377 -0.71 2.24 28.78
N VAL A 378 -0.83 1.19 27.97
CA VAL A 378 -0.03 -0.04 28.05
C VAL A 378 0.89 -0.11 26.85
N THR A 379 2.19 -0.24 27.07
CA THR A 379 3.12 -0.62 26.01
C THR A 379 3.11 -2.13 25.88
N ALA A 380 2.93 -2.64 24.67
CA ALA A 380 3.02 -4.07 24.39
C ALA A 380 4.49 -4.53 24.50
N GLU A 381 4.85 -5.20 25.59
CA GLU A 381 6.20 -5.77 25.75
C GLU A 381 6.36 -7.13 25.08
N ALA A 382 5.23 -7.76 24.72
CA ALA A 382 5.15 -9.05 24.04
C ALA A 382 3.91 -9.09 23.11
N PRO A 383 3.84 -10.04 22.15
CA PRO A 383 2.71 -10.13 21.22
C PRO A 383 1.35 -10.32 21.90
N VAL A 384 1.33 -10.91 23.09
CA VAL A 384 0.12 -10.97 23.92
C VAL A 384 0.23 -9.93 25.01
N VAL A 385 -0.62 -8.90 24.91
CA VAL A 385 -0.75 -7.88 25.94
C VAL A 385 -1.83 -8.32 26.91
N SER A 386 -1.57 -8.15 28.20
CA SER A 386 -2.53 -8.48 29.27
C SER A 386 -2.77 -7.23 30.11
N PHE A 387 -4.03 -6.91 30.36
CA PHE A 387 -4.42 -5.81 31.22
C PHE A 387 -5.61 -6.22 32.09
N VAL A 388 -5.56 -5.85 33.36
CA VAL A 388 -6.61 -6.17 34.33
C VAL A 388 -7.48 -4.94 34.51
N ASP A 389 -8.76 -5.08 34.17
CA ASP A 389 -9.79 -4.13 34.56
C ASP A 389 -10.24 -4.43 36.00
N THR A 390 -9.89 -3.55 36.93
CA THR A 390 -10.30 -3.65 38.34
C THR A 390 -11.66 -3.02 38.61
N ASN A 391 -12.38 -2.55 37.60
CA ASN A 391 -13.71 -1.96 37.75
C ASN A 391 -14.77 -3.05 37.97
N THR A 392 -14.98 -3.41 39.23
CA THR A 392 -15.92 -4.46 39.63
C THR A 392 -17.37 -3.98 39.77
N THR A 393 -17.67 -2.75 39.34
CA THR A 393 -18.96 -2.08 39.66
C THR A 393 -20.05 -2.27 38.61
N ALA A 394 -19.73 -2.77 37.42
CA ALA A 394 -20.68 -2.92 36.32
C ALA A 394 -21.04 -4.38 36.05
N LEU A 395 -22.33 -4.67 35.90
CA LEU A 395 -22.88 -6.01 35.64
C LEU A 395 -22.70 -6.48 34.18
N GLN A 396 -22.40 -5.55 33.26
CA GLN A 396 -22.20 -5.84 31.86
C GLN A 396 -21.19 -4.86 31.28
N LEU A 397 -20.05 -5.39 30.82
CA LEU A 397 -18.94 -4.63 30.27
C LEU A 397 -18.57 -5.20 28.91
N TYR A 398 -18.43 -4.32 27.93
CA TYR A 398 -17.87 -4.62 26.61
C TYR A 398 -16.53 -3.91 26.50
N TYR A 399 -15.53 -4.60 25.98
CA TYR A 399 -14.17 -4.08 25.91
C TYR A 399 -13.72 -3.84 24.48
N ARG A 400 -12.85 -2.84 24.29
CA ARG A 400 -12.08 -2.62 23.07
C ARG A 400 -10.69 -2.10 23.41
N THR A 401 -9.76 -2.21 22.47
CA THR A 401 -8.41 -1.67 22.60
C THR A 401 -8.14 -0.62 21.54
N ALA A 402 -7.82 0.61 21.94
CA ALA A 402 -7.34 1.66 21.04
C ALA A 402 -5.81 1.64 20.97
N ARG A 403 -5.20 1.68 19.77
CA ARG A 403 -3.76 1.97 19.63
C ARG A 403 -3.58 3.46 19.83
N LEU A 404 -2.48 3.88 20.41
CA LEU A 404 -2.08 5.29 20.42
C LEU A 404 -0.92 5.49 19.44
N PRO A 405 -0.78 6.71 18.86
CA PRO A 405 0.25 7.03 17.87
C PRO A 405 1.68 6.78 18.35
#